data_AF-A0A538AX12-F1
#
_entry.id   AF-A0A538AX12-F1
#
_cell.length_a   1.000
_cell.length_b   1.000
_cell.length_c   1.000
_cell.angle_alpha   90.00
_cell.angle_beta   90.00
_cell.angle_gamma   90.00
#
_symmetry.space_group_name_H-M   'P 1'
#
loop_
_entity.id
_entity.type
_entity.pdbx_description
1 polymer ?
#
loop_
_entity_poly.entity_id
_entity_poly.type
_entity_poly.pdbx_seq_one_letter_code
_entity_poly.pdbx_strand_id
1 'polypeptide(L)'
;REREVLTRLELPLAMPLIMGGLRTAALQIVATATLIALIGGGGLGTYIVGGIAQSDTVQTVAGAALVALLALLTEFGMAFLERAVTPRHARPKRRWRHVQPAEGVSPPMPIGV
;
A
#
# COMPACT_ATOMS: atom_id res chain seq x y z
N ARG A 1 28.04 -16.95 -7.19
CA ARG A 1 27.20 -17.57 -6.14
C ARG A 1 26.26 -16.55 -5.47
N GLU A 2 26.63 -15.28 -5.32
CA GLU A 2 25.74 -14.25 -4.73
C GLU A 2 24.48 -13.92 -5.55
N ARG A 3 24.54 -13.89 -6.89
CA ARG A 3 23.35 -13.67 -7.75
C ARG A 3 22.25 -14.72 -7.60
N GLU A 4 22.62 -15.95 -7.25
CA GLU A 4 21.68 -17.05 -7.03
C GLU A 4 20.94 -16.89 -5.70
N VAL A 5 21.63 -16.37 -4.68
CA VAL A 5 21.05 -16.05 -3.37
C VAL A 5 20.07 -14.87 -3.49
N LEU A 6 20.47 -13.80 -4.18
CA LEU A 6 19.63 -12.62 -4.41
C LEU A 6 18.30 -12.96 -5.10
N THR A 7 18.35 -13.81 -6.14
CA THR A 7 17.16 -14.14 -6.95
C THR A 7 16.25 -15.20 -6.34
N ARG A 8 16.79 -16.18 -5.59
CA ARG A 8 15.99 -17.25 -4.98
C ARG A 8 15.54 -16.99 -3.55
N LEU A 9 16.21 -16.13 -2.80
CA LEU A 9 15.93 -15.92 -1.37
C LEU A 9 15.43 -14.49 -1.08
N GLU A 10 16.10 -13.47 -1.59
CA GLU A 10 15.74 -12.07 -1.27
C GLU A 10 14.59 -11.54 -2.14
N LEU A 11 14.58 -11.87 -3.43
CA LEU A 11 13.52 -11.48 -4.37
C LEU A 11 12.11 -11.93 -3.93
N PRO A 12 11.85 -13.20 -3.56
CA PRO A 12 10.53 -13.61 -3.08
C PRO A 12 10.15 -13.00 -1.73
N LEU A 13 11.13 -12.63 -0.89
CA LEU A 13 10.88 -11.93 0.37
C LEU A 13 10.55 -10.45 0.16
N ALA A 14 11.13 -9.82 -0.86
CA ALA A 14 10.90 -8.42 -1.24
C ALA A 14 9.65 -8.23 -2.14
N MET A 15 9.17 -9.28 -2.82
CA MET A 15 7.99 -9.21 -3.70
C MET A 15 6.75 -8.55 -3.08
N PRO A 16 6.32 -8.91 -1.84
CA PRO A 16 5.17 -8.25 -1.21
C PRO A 16 5.39 -6.74 -1.01
N LEU A 17 6.62 -6.32 -0.70
CA LEU A 17 6.96 -4.92 -0.51
C LEU A 17 6.89 -4.15 -1.85
N ILE A 18 7.46 -4.72 -2.91
CA ILE A 18 7.47 -4.13 -4.25
C ILE A 18 6.05 -4.00 -4.79
N MET A 19 5.22 -5.04 -4.65
CA MET A 19 3.82 -5.00 -5.09
C MET A 19 3.00 -3.98 -4.30
N GLY A 20 3.23 -3.87 -2.99
CA GLY A 20 2.63 -2.81 -2.18
C GLY A 20 2.98 -1.41 -2.69
N GLY A 21 4.24 -1.17 -3.04
CA GLY A 21 4.69 0.10 -3.64
C GLY A 21 4.13 0.35 -5.03
N LEU A 22 3.99 -0.69 -5.85
CA LEU A 22 3.43 -0.55 -7.20
C LEU A 22 1.94 -0.20 -7.16
N ARG A 23 1.19 -0.79 -6.22
CA ARG A 23 -0.22 -0.50 -5.98
C ARG A 23 -0.44 0.96 -5.60
N THR A 24 0.34 1.49 -4.64
CA THR A 24 0.25 2.91 -4.25
C THR A 24 0.66 3.84 -5.38
N ALA A 25 1.70 3.49 -6.16
CA ALA A 25 2.10 4.25 -7.34
C ALA A 25 1.00 4.30 -8.40
N ALA A 26 0.34 3.17 -8.70
CA ALA A 26 -0.75 3.12 -9.65
C ALA A 26 -1.93 4.01 -9.21
N LEU A 27 -2.32 3.95 -7.93
CA LEU A 27 -3.36 4.82 -7.39
C LEU A 27 -2.98 6.31 -7.51
N GLN A 28 -1.72 6.65 -7.23
CA GLN A 28 -1.22 8.01 -7.37
C GLN A 28 -1.25 8.51 -8.82
N ILE A 29 -0.95 7.63 -9.79
CA ILE A 29 -1.06 7.95 -11.22
C ILE A 29 -2.51 8.24 -11.60
N VAL A 30 -3.47 7.41 -11.13
CA VAL A 30 -4.91 7.64 -11.39
C VAL A 30 -5.38 8.97 -10.77
N ALA A 31 -4.96 9.27 -9.55
CA ALA A 31 -5.27 10.54 -8.89
C ALA A 31 -4.69 11.73 -9.70
N THR A 32 -3.43 11.65 -10.10
CA THR A 32 -2.76 12.70 -10.88
C THR A 32 -3.41 12.88 -12.25
N ALA A 33 -3.78 11.78 -12.91
CA ALA A 33 -4.48 11.81 -14.20
C ALA A 33 -5.85 12.52 -14.09
N THR A 34 -6.51 12.42 -12.95
CA THR A 34 -7.77 13.15 -12.70
C THR A 34 -7.54 14.65 -12.62
N LEU A 35 -6.44 15.08 -12.00
CA LEU A 35 -6.08 16.50 -11.87
C LEU A 35 -5.75 17.17 -13.21
N ILE A 36 -5.30 16.41 -14.22
CA ILE A 36 -5.01 16.94 -15.58
C ILE A 36 -6.22 17.65 -16.20
N ALA A 37 -7.44 17.24 -15.83
CA ALA A 37 -8.65 17.91 -16.27
C ALA A 37 -8.73 19.40 -15.89
N LEU A 38 -8.07 19.81 -14.79
CA LEU A 38 -8.04 21.20 -14.33
C LEU A 38 -7.30 22.13 -15.30
N ILE A 39 -6.32 21.61 -16.04
CA ILE A 39 -5.52 22.37 -17.01
C ILE A 39 -6.00 22.16 -18.46
N GLY A 40 -7.20 21.59 -18.65
CA GLY A 40 -7.77 21.34 -19.97
C GLY A 40 -7.20 20.12 -20.70
N GLY A 41 -6.42 19.27 -20.03
CA GLY A 41 -5.78 18.10 -20.64
C GLY A 41 -6.70 16.90 -20.90
N GLY A 42 -8.02 17.04 -20.71
CA GLY A 42 -8.98 15.98 -20.97
C GLY A 42 -9.10 14.92 -19.87
N GLY A 43 -9.75 13.79 -20.18
CA GLY A 43 -9.94 12.65 -19.28
C GLY A 43 -11.21 12.68 -18.44
N LEU A 44 -11.41 11.67 -17.58
CA LEU A 44 -12.63 11.52 -16.76
C LEU A 44 -12.84 12.66 -15.75
N GLY A 45 -11.75 13.29 -15.30
CA GLY A 45 -11.81 14.45 -14.41
C GLY A 45 -12.52 15.66 -15.03
N THR A 46 -12.67 15.71 -16.36
CA THR A 46 -13.35 16.82 -17.05
C THR A 46 -14.83 16.89 -16.70
N TYR A 47 -15.48 15.77 -16.40
CA TYR A 47 -16.88 15.75 -15.94
C TYR A 47 -17.02 16.33 -14.53
N ILE A 48 -16.02 16.13 -13.68
CA ILE A 48 -15.98 16.71 -12.33
C ILE A 48 -15.84 18.24 -12.45
N VAL A 49 -14.81 18.68 -13.18
CA VAL A 49 -14.51 20.11 -13.36
C VAL A 49 -15.64 20.83 -14.10
N GLY A 50 -16.20 20.23 -15.15
CA GLY A 50 -17.33 20.77 -15.90
C GLY A 50 -18.60 20.90 -15.04
N GLY A 51 -18.91 19.89 -14.22
CA GLY A 51 -20.04 19.95 -13.30
C GLY A 51 -19.85 21.04 -12.23
N ILE A 52 -18.64 21.18 -11.69
CA ILE A 52 -18.32 22.25 -10.73
C ILE A 52 -18.48 23.63 -11.39
N ALA A 53 -17.95 23.80 -12.61
CA ALA A 53 -18.04 25.06 -13.34
C ALA A 53 -19.49 25.47 -13.67
N GLN A 54 -20.37 24.49 -13.91
CA GLN A 54 -21.79 24.71 -14.20
C GLN A 54 -22.68 24.70 -12.95
N SER A 55 -22.12 24.49 -11.76
CA SER A 55 -22.87 24.20 -10.53
C SER A 55 -23.86 23.04 -10.66
N ASP A 56 -23.60 22.12 -11.59
CA ASP A 56 -24.39 20.92 -11.81
C ASP A 56 -23.85 19.79 -10.92
N THR A 57 -24.52 19.61 -9.79
CA THR A 57 -24.17 18.58 -8.81
C THR A 57 -24.32 17.17 -9.38
N VAL A 58 -25.29 16.95 -10.28
CA VAL A 58 -25.53 15.64 -10.88
C VAL A 58 -24.33 15.26 -11.76
N GLN A 59 -23.85 16.21 -12.58
CA GLN A 59 -22.67 16.00 -13.42
C GLN A 59 -21.40 15.78 -12.59
N THR A 60 -21.19 16.58 -11.53
CA THR A 60 -20.04 16.41 -10.63
C THR A 60 -20.03 15.04 -9.96
N VAL A 61 -21.17 14.60 -9.43
CA VAL A 61 -21.29 13.29 -8.77
C VAL A 61 -21.13 12.14 -9.76
N ALA A 62 -21.69 12.25 -10.97
CA ALA A 62 -21.50 11.25 -12.02
C ALA A 62 -20.03 11.12 -12.42
N GLY A 63 -19.33 12.26 -12.60
CA GLY A 63 -17.89 12.28 -12.88
C GLY A 63 -17.06 11.68 -11.74
N ALA A 64 -17.36 12.05 -10.50
CA ALA A 64 -16.69 11.52 -9.32
C ALA A 64 -16.90 10.02 -9.17
N ALA A 65 -18.12 9.52 -9.42
CA ALA A 65 -18.43 8.10 -9.39
C ALA A 65 -17.66 7.32 -10.46
N LEU A 66 -17.54 7.86 -11.68
CA LEU A 66 -16.75 7.24 -12.75
C LEU A 66 -15.26 7.16 -12.40
N VAL A 67 -14.69 8.24 -11.86
CA VAL A 67 -13.29 8.26 -11.41
C VAL A 67 -13.07 7.30 -10.24
N ALA A 68 -13.97 7.28 -9.25
CA ALA A 68 -13.90 6.37 -8.13
C ALA A 68 -13.98 4.90 -8.57
N LEU A 69 -14.86 4.59 -9.53
CA LEU A 69 -14.95 3.26 -10.12
C LEU A 69 -13.64 2.87 -10.82
N LEU A 70 -13.06 3.76 -11.63
CA LEU A 70 -11.78 3.51 -12.29
C LEU A 70 -10.64 3.27 -11.28
N ALA A 71 -10.58 4.09 -10.22
CA ALA A 71 -9.60 3.95 -9.15
C ALA A 71 -9.75 2.60 -8.44
N LEU A 72 -10.98 2.20 -8.10
CA LEU A 72 -11.26 0.89 -7.50
C LEU A 72 -10.89 -0.26 -8.44
N LEU A 73 -11.23 -0.18 -9.72
CA LEU A 73 -10.88 -1.21 -10.71
C LEU A 73 -9.36 -1.38 -10.83
N THR A 74 -8.63 -0.26 -10.83
CA THR A 74 -7.17 -0.25 -10.84
C THR A 74 -6.62 -0.92 -9.57
N GLU A 75 -7.16 -0.55 -8.42
CA GLU A 75 -6.75 -1.08 -7.13
C GLU A 75 -7.03 -2.58 -6.98
N PHE A 76 -8.20 -3.04 -7.40
CA PHE A 76 -8.57 -4.45 -7.41
C PHE A 76 -7.73 -5.24 -8.42
N GLY A 77 -7.46 -4.68 -9.60
CA GLY A 77 -6.56 -5.27 -10.59
C GLY A 77 -5.15 -5.49 -10.03
N MET A 78 -4.62 -4.49 -9.32
CA MET A 78 -3.31 -4.58 -8.66
C MET A 78 -3.32 -5.58 -7.51
N ALA A 79 -4.36 -5.60 -6.69
CA ALA A 79 -4.50 -6.58 -5.61
C ALA A 79 -4.63 -8.01 -6.14
N PHE A 80 -5.28 -8.20 -7.30
CA PHE A 80 -5.35 -9.50 -7.97
C PHE A 80 -3.98 -9.92 -8.52
N LEU A 81 -3.26 -8.99 -9.16
CA LEU A 81 -1.90 -9.21 -9.65
C LEU A 81 -0.93 -9.56 -8.51
N GLU A 82 -1.02 -8.87 -7.38
CA GLU A 82 -0.23 -9.15 -6.19
C GLU A 82 -0.46 -10.59 -5.69
N ARG A 83 -1.72 -11.03 -5.63
CA ARG A 83 -2.08 -12.41 -5.22
C ARG A 83 -1.61 -13.47 -6.22
N ALA A 84 -1.59 -13.16 -7.51
CA ALA A 84 -1.12 -14.07 -8.54
C ALA A 84 0.40 -14.24 -8.51
N VAL A 85 1.13 -13.15 -8.26
CA VAL A 85 2.61 -13.13 -8.30
C VAL A 85 3.23 -13.48 -6.93
N THR A 86 2.52 -13.27 -5.82
CA THR A 86 3.02 -13.53 -4.47
C THR A 86 2.46 -14.84 -3.89
N PRO A 87 3.23 -15.94 -3.87
CA PRO A 87 2.83 -17.14 -3.14
C PRO A 87 2.83 -16.83 -1.63
N ARG A 88 1.66 -16.98 -0.99
CA ARG A 88 1.41 -16.69 0.43
C ARG A 88 2.25 -17.55 1.40
N HIS A 89 3.50 -17.19 1.68
CA HIS A 89 4.27 -17.70 2.83
C HIS A 89 5.26 -16.59 3.25
N ALA A 90 5.41 -16.14 4.50
CA ALA A 90 5.10 -16.74 5.78
C ALA A 90 4.72 -15.63 6.77
N ARG A 91 3.69 -15.88 7.58
CA ARG A 91 3.49 -15.13 8.83
C ARG A 91 4.72 -15.42 9.70
N PRO A 92 5.52 -14.42 10.13
CA PRO A 92 6.52 -14.68 11.14
C PRO A 92 5.73 -15.02 12.40
N LYS A 93 5.72 -16.31 12.78
CA LYS A 93 5.27 -16.75 14.10
C LYS A 93 6.24 -16.07 15.06
N ARG A 94 5.83 -14.90 15.58
CA ARG A 94 6.56 -14.08 16.53
C ARG A 94 6.71 -14.91 17.80
N ARG A 95 7.71 -15.80 17.76
CA ARG A 95 8.08 -16.67 18.86
C ARG A 95 8.85 -15.76 19.79
N TRP A 96 8.11 -15.10 20.67
CA TRP A 96 8.62 -14.46 21.86
C TRP A 96 9.51 -15.48 22.55
N ARG A 97 10.81 -15.35 22.30
CA ARG A 97 11.83 -16.19 22.90
C ARG A 97 11.84 -15.74 24.36
N HIS A 98 11.48 -16.66 25.24
CA HIS A 98 11.56 -16.51 26.69
C HIS A 98 12.84 -15.74 27.04
N VAL A 99 12.69 -14.49 27.46
CA VAL A 99 13.76 -13.78 28.16
C VAL A 99 13.83 -14.46 29.52
N GLN A 100 14.81 -15.35 29.69
CA GLN A 100 15.16 -15.87 30.99
C GLN A 100 15.48 -14.69 31.91
N PRO A 101 14.77 -14.51 33.03
CA PRO A 101 15.17 -13.54 34.04
C PRO A 101 16.61 -13.87 34.43
N ALA A 102 17.48 -12.87 34.45
CA ALA A 102 18.84 -13.03 34.92
C ALA A 102 18.81 -13.55 36.36
N GLU A 103 19.09 -14.84 36.56
CA GLU A 103 19.26 -15.52 37.87
C GLU A 103 20.53 -15.05 38.61
N GLY A 104 20.91 -13.78 38.48
CA GLY A 104 22.18 -13.24 39.02
C GLY A 104 22.08 -11.88 39.69
N VAL A 105 20.90 -11.26 39.78
CA VAL A 105 20.76 -10.00 40.53
C VAL A 105 20.29 -10.35 41.94
N SER A 106 21.25 -10.62 42.84
CA SER A 106 20.99 -10.62 44.27
C SER A 106 20.38 -9.28 44.67
N PRO A 107 19.26 -9.27 45.42
CA PRO A 107 18.68 -8.02 45.89
C PRO A 107 19.70 -7.26 46.76
N PRO A 108 19.78 -5.93 46.67
CA PRO A 108 20.65 -5.16 47.55
C PRO A 108 20.22 -5.42 48.99
N MET A 109 21.17 -5.86 49.82
CA MET A 109 20.92 -6.17 51.22
C MET A 109 20.46 -4.89 51.94
N PRO A 110 19.41 -4.95 52.77
CA PRO A 110 19.05 -3.81 53.61
C PRO A 110 20.18 -3.60 54.61
N ILE A 111 20.94 -2.51 54.41
CA ILE A 111 21.81 -1.97 55.45
C ILE A 111 20.89 -1.42 56.53
N GLY A 112 20.66 -2.24 57.56
CA GLY A 112 20.08 -1.80 58.81
C GLY A 112 21.12 -0.97 59.55
N VAL A 113 20.94 0.36 59.53
CA VAL A 113 21.40 1.34 60.51
C VAL A 113 20.55 2.60 60.36
#